data_AF-A0AA88EJM2-F1
#
_entry.id   AF-A0AA88EJM2-F1
#
_cell.length_a   1.000
_cell.length_b   1.000
_cell.length_c   1.000
_cell.angle_alpha   90.00
_cell.angle_beta   90.00
_cell.angle_gamma   90.00
#
_symmetry.space_group_name_H-M   'P 1'
#
loop_
_entity.id
_entity.type
_entity.pdbx_description
1 polymer ?
#
loop_
_entity_poly.entity_id
_entity_poly.type
_entity_poly.pdbx_seq_one_letter_code
_entity_poly.pdbx_strand_id
1 'polypeptide(L)'
;MYEFYLITGLKCVGSTHLPVVESRLISRYFSAVRGVSRENLELQISNAKFDNDDDAVKLSLLYILFCIPLSNASSVKIDPTFFSLADNLDAFNDFPWGVIAWEATRAAICNTVENRMSSTRLPKTKFDKARYSIPGFPHALLV
;
A
#
# COMPACT_ATOMS: atom_id res chain seq x y z
N MET A 1 -3.06 -13.77 -11.65
CA MET A 1 -3.58 -12.38 -11.67
C MET A 1 -5.09 -12.31 -11.91
N TYR A 2 -5.68 -13.11 -12.80
CA TYR A 2 -7.14 -13.10 -12.98
C TYR A 2 -7.93 -13.41 -11.69
N GLU A 3 -7.55 -14.46 -10.96
CA GLU A 3 -8.16 -14.79 -9.65
C GLU A 3 -7.98 -13.66 -8.64
N PHE A 4 -6.80 -13.05 -8.62
CA PHE A 4 -6.52 -11.91 -7.75
C PHE A 4 -7.40 -10.70 -8.07
N TYR A 5 -7.59 -10.38 -9.36
CA TYR A 5 -8.53 -9.35 -9.81
C TYR A 5 -9.96 -9.70 -9.41
N LEU A 6 -10.38 -10.96 -9.60
CA LEU A 6 -11.72 -11.42 -9.27
C LEU A 6 -12.04 -11.26 -7.78
N ILE A 7 -11.06 -11.54 -6.91
CA ILE A 7 -11.24 -11.47 -5.46
C ILE A 7 -11.12 -10.04 -4.93
N THR A 8 -10.14 -9.27 -5.43
CA THR A 8 -9.84 -7.93 -4.90
C THR A 8 -10.59 -6.80 -5.61
N GLY A 9 -11.09 -7.05 -6.82
CA GLY A 9 -11.63 -6.02 -7.71
C GLY A 9 -10.58 -5.06 -8.28
N LEU A 10 -9.30 -5.20 -7.92
CA LEU A 10 -8.24 -4.27 -8.31
C LEU A 10 -7.70 -4.61 -9.70
N LYS A 11 -7.77 -3.66 -10.64
CA LYS A 11 -7.33 -3.84 -12.03
C LYS A 11 -5.89 -4.37 -12.09
N CYS A 12 -5.70 -5.54 -12.73
CA CYS A 12 -4.40 -6.22 -12.86
C CYS A 12 -3.75 -6.04 -14.25
N VAL A 13 -4.23 -5.11 -15.07
CA VAL A 13 -3.75 -4.89 -16.44
C VAL A 13 -3.61 -3.40 -16.71
N GLY A 14 -2.46 -2.99 -17.25
CA GLY A 14 -2.16 -1.60 -17.58
C GLY A 14 -0.71 -1.25 -17.27
N SER A 15 -0.31 -0.02 -17.64
CA SER A 15 0.99 0.53 -17.26
C SER A 15 0.96 1.03 -15.82
N THR A 16 1.96 0.67 -15.03
CA THR A 16 2.19 1.21 -13.68
C THR A 16 3.04 2.49 -13.70
N HIS A 17 3.39 2.99 -14.89
CA HIS A 17 4.17 4.21 -15.02
C HIS A 17 3.34 5.43 -14.62
N LEU A 18 3.77 6.11 -13.57
CA LEU A 18 3.16 7.34 -13.11
C LEU A 18 3.89 8.56 -13.70
N PRO A 19 3.20 9.48 -14.36
CA PRO A 19 3.81 10.75 -14.75
C PRO A 19 4.17 11.54 -13.48
N VAL A 20 5.35 12.15 -13.47
CA VAL A 20 5.79 13.02 -12.37
C VAL A 20 5.11 14.37 -12.53
N VAL A 21 4.11 14.62 -11.70
CA VAL A 21 3.39 15.90 -11.62
C VAL A 21 3.31 16.33 -10.17
N GLU A 22 3.39 17.64 -9.91
CA GLU A 22 3.24 18.18 -8.57
C GLU A 22 1.82 17.92 -8.04
N SER A 23 1.72 17.39 -6.83
CA SER A 23 0.41 17.14 -6.20
C SER A 23 -0.04 18.35 -5.38
N ARG A 24 -1.28 18.76 -5.63
CA ARG A 24 -1.96 19.79 -4.82
C ARG A 24 -2.21 19.27 -3.40
N LEU A 25 -2.55 17.99 -3.23
CA LEU A 25 -2.74 17.38 -1.91
C LEU A 25 -1.48 17.48 -1.03
N ILE A 26 -0.29 17.22 -1.61
CA ILE A 26 0.98 17.36 -0.89
C ILE A 26 1.21 18.82 -0.47
N SER A 27 1.07 19.75 -1.41
CA SER A 27 1.27 21.18 -1.14
C SER A 27 0.30 21.69 -0.06
N ARG A 28 -0.93 21.20 -0.05
CA ARG A 28 -1.97 21.67 0.85
C ARG A 28 -1.87 21.12 2.27
N TYR A 29 -1.66 19.81 2.40
CA TYR A 29 -1.77 19.11 3.69
C TYR A 29 -0.43 18.69 4.28
N PHE A 30 0.65 18.67 3.47
CA PHE A 30 1.95 18.12 3.87
C PHE A 30 3.14 19.02 3.54
N SER A 31 2.93 20.32 3.30
CA SER A 31 3.99 21.29 2.92
C SER A 31 5.14 21.38 3.91
N ALA A 32 4.88 21.14 5.20
CA ALA A 32 5.90 21.18 6.26
C ALA A 32 6.73 19.89 6.37
N VAL A 33 6.36 18.80 5.68
CA VAL A 33 6.96 17.48 5.86
C VAL A 33 7.86 17.14 4.67
N ARG A 34 9.09 16.69 4.95
CA ARG A 34 10.07 16.28 3.92
C ARG A 34 9.80 14.85 3.41
N GLY A 35 8.65 14.70 2.77
CA GLY A 35 8.11 13.45 2.23
C GLY A 35 7.06 12.81 3.14
N VAL A 36 5.96 12.37 2.55
CA VAL A 36 4.78 11.90 3.29
C VAL A 36 4.89 10.40 3.56
N SER A 37 4.83 9.99 4.83
CA SER A 37 4.73 8.59 5.23
C SER A 37 3.27 8.17 5.46
N ARG A 38 3.04 6.87 5.67
CA ARG A 38 1.72 6.37 6.07
C ARG A 38 1.28 6.93 7.43
N GLU A 39 2.21 7.10 8.35
CA GLU A 39 1.95 7.74 9.65
C GLU A 39 1.49 9.20 9.48
N ASN A 40 2.07 9.95 8.53
CA ASN A 40 1.60 11.30 8.24
C ASN A 40 0.17 11.31 7.71
N LEU A 41 -0.19 10.36 6.83
CA LEU A 41 -1.58 10.19 6.37
C LEU A 41 -2.52 9.85 7.53
N GLU A 42 -2.13 8.93 8.41
CA GLU A 42 -2.94 8.52 9.56
C GLU A 42 -3.20 9.69 10.52
N LEU A 43 -2.17 10.48 10.82
CA LEU A 43 -2.31 11.68 11.64
C LEU A 43 -3.23 12.71 10.97
N GLN A 44 -3.11 12.91 9.67
CA GLN A 44 -3.95 13.85 8.94
C GLN A 44 -5.42 13.43 8.94
N ILE A 45 -5.69 12.14 8.72
CA ILE A 45 -7.04 11.56 8.76
C ILE A 45 -7.61 11.61 10.19
N SER A 46 -6.83 11.24 11.20
CA SER A 46 -7.26 11.21 12.61
C SER A 46 -7.59 12.60 13.14
N ASN A 47 -6.86 13.61 12.68
CA ASN A 47 -7.16 15.00 13.02
C ASN A 47 -8.42 15.54 12.32
N ALA A 48 -8.93 14.84 11.31
CA ALA A 48 -10.09 15.22 10.49
C ALA A 48 -10.03 16.67 9.96
N LYS A 49 -8.81 17.18 9.73
CA LYS A 49 -8.57 18.54 9.26
C LYS A 49 -8.46 18.57 7.74
N PHE A 50 -9.61 18.59 7.09
CA PHE A 50 -9.70 18.71 5.63
C PHE A 50 -10.39 20.02 5.28
N ASP A 51 -9.96 20.62 4.16
CA ASP A 51 -10.61 21.84 3.66
C ASP A 51 -11.95 21.53 3.00
N ASN A 52 -12.13 20.30 2.50
CA ASN A 52 -13.33 19.81 1.84
C ASN A 52 -13.40 18.27 1.89
N ASP A 53 -14.60 17.74 1.69
CA ASP A 53 -14.87 16.30 1.75
C ASP A 53 -14.20 15.52 0.61
N ASP A 54 -14.00 16.12 -0.57
CA ASP A 54 -13.36 15.49 -1.72
C ASP A 54 -11.89 15.14 -1.42
N ASP A 55 -11.16 16.07 -0.81
CA ASP A 55 -9.78 15.85 -0.34
C ASP A 55 -9.71 14.78 0.76
N ALA A 56 -10.69 14.77 1.66
CA ALA A 56 -10.78 13.76 2.71
C ALA A 56 -10.95 12.36 2.10
N VAL A 57 -11.81 12.20 1.09
CA VAL A 57 -12.02 10.94 0.37
C VAL A 57 -10.75 10.51 -0.36
N LYS A 58 -10.11 11.41 -1.12
CA LYS A 58 -8.87 11.12 -1.86
C LYS A 58 -7.75 10.62 -0.95
N LEU A 59 -7.50 11.31 0.17
CA LEU A 59 -6.47 10.92 1.12
C LEU A 59 -6.82 9.64 1.88
N SER A 60 -8.10 9.41 2.18
CA SER A 60 -8.58 8.17 2.81
C SER A 60 -8.41 6.95 1.90
N LEU A 61 -8.76 7.08 0.61
CA LEU A 61 -8.53 6.04 -0.39
C LEU A 61 -7.04 5.70 -0.49
N LEU A 62 -6.19 6.72 -0.56
CA LEU A 62 -4.75 6.55 -0.58
C LEU A 62 -4.26 5.81 0.66
N TYR A 63 -4.72 6.20 1.85
CA TYR A 63 -4.36 5.53 3.11
C TYR A 63 -4.76 4.05 3.13
N ILE A 64 -5.99 3.71 2.73
CA ILE A 64 -6.46 2.31 2.64
C ILE A 64 -5.56 1.50 1.70
N LEU A 65 -5.20 2.08 0.56
CA LEU A 65 -4.31 1.49 -0.45
C LEU A 65 -2.85 1.34 0.00
N PHE A 66 -2.37 2.11 0.98
CA PHE A 66 -1.04 1.88 1.57
C PHE A 66 -1.09 0.98 2.82
N CYS A 67 -2.25 0.86 3.47
CA CYS A 67 -2.45 0.00 4.63
C CYS A 67 -2.58 -1.48 4.26
N ILE A 68 -3.44 -1.82 3.29
CA ILE A 68 -3.81 -3.22 3.03
C ILE A 68 -2.88 -3.90 2.00
N PRO A 69 -2.74 -3.38 0.77
CA PRO A 69 -2.00 -4.01 -0.32
C PRO A 69 -0.49 -3.88 -0.20
N LEU A 70 0.00 -2.72 0.23
CA LEU A 70 1.43 -2.42 0.24
C LEU A 70 2.10 -2.67 1.59
N SER A 71 1.30 -2.87 2.66
CA SER A 71 1.66 -3.04 4.08
C SER A 71 3.18 -2.99 4.36
N ASN A 72 3.75 -1.82 4.12
CA ASN A 72 5.12 -1.49 4.40
C ASN A 72 5.20 -0.99 5.86
N ALA A 73 6.40 -0.83 6.40
CA ALA A 73 6.52 -0.18 7.70
C ALA A 73 5.88 1.22 7.63
N SER A 74 5.18 1.64 8.70
CA SER A 74 4.46 2.93 8.74
C SER A 74 5.34 4.14 8.45
N SER A 75 6.64 4.00 8.67
CA SER A 75 7.68 5.01 8.43
C SER A 75 8.15 5.10 6.99
N VAL A 76 7.77 4.17 6.11
CA VAL A 76 8.17 4.22 4.69
C VAL A 76 7.49 5.40 4.01
N LYS A 77 8.31 6.19 3.31
CA LYS A 77 7.82 7.32 2.52
C LYS A 77 7.08 6.83 1.30
N ILE A 78 5.91 7.40 1.09
CA ILE A 78 5.07 7.13 -0.08
C ILE A 78 5.61 7.94 -1.25
N ASP A 79 5.64 7.34 -2.43
CA ASP A 79 6.01 8.05 -3.65
C ASP A 79 5.01 9.20 -3.92
N PRO A 80 5.48 10.45 -4.05
CA PRO A 80 4.61 11.61 -4.27
C PRO A 80 3.74 11.50 -5.52
N THR A 81 4.14 10.71 -6.52
CA THR A 81 3.36 10.48 -7.73
C THR A 81 1.99 9.84 -7.46
N PHE A 82 1.86 9.04 -6.39
CA PHE A 82 0.55 8.50 -5.99
C PHE A 82 -0.41 9.57 -5.46
N PHE A 83 0.10 10.65 -4.87
CA PHE A 83 -0.73 11.78 -4.46
C PHE A 83 -1.19 12.59 -5.68
N SER A 84 -0.31 12.74 -6.68
CA SER A 84 -0.69 13.36 -7.95
C SER A 84 -1.75 12.54 -8.69
N LEU A 85 -1.65 11.20 -8.63
CA LEU A 85 -2.69 10.33 -9.13
C LEU A 85 -4.01 10.52 -8.37
N ALA A 86 -3.97 10.61 -7.04
CA ALA A 86 -5.16 10.84 -6.22
C ALA A 86 -5.83 12.22 -6.43
N ASP A 87 -5.09 13.23 -6.93
CA ASP A 87 -5.69 14.50 -7.34
C ASP A 87 -6.71 14.31 -8.49
N ASN A 88 -6.53 13.29 -9.34
CA ASN A 88 -7.47 12.90 -10.41
C ASN A 88 -8.05 11.50 -10.14
N LEU A 89 -9.25 11.46 -9.54
CA LEU A 89 -9.90 10.18 -9.17
C LEU A 89 -10.21 9.27 -10.37
N ASP A 90 -10.45 9.81 -11.56
CA ASP A 90 -10.69 8.98 -12.75
C ASP A 90 -9.41 8.22 -13.14
N ALA A 91 -8.27 8.92 -13.17
CA ALA A 91 -6.97 8.31 -13.40
C ALA A 91 -6.59 7.34 -12.27
N PHE A 92 -6.89 7.70 -11.02
CA PHE A 92 -6.68 6.85 -9.86
C PHE A 92 -7.47 5.55 -9.95
N ASN A 93 -8.73 5.59 -10.34
CA ASN A 93 -9.58 4.40 -10.46
C ASN A 93 -9.20 3.53 -11.65
N ASP A 94 -8.72 4.12 -12.75
CA ASP A 94 -8.25 3.37 -13.92
C ASP A 94 -6.84 2.78 -13.74
N PHE A 95 -6.08 3.26 -12.76
CA PHE A 95 -4.72 2.80 -12.49
C PHE A 95 -4.70 1.31 -12.09
N PRO A 96 -3.72 0.52 -12.58
CA PRO A 96 -3.66 -0.92 -12.33
C PRO A 96 -3.14 -1.27 -10.93
N TRP A 97 -3.87 -0.85 -9.88
CA TRP A 97 -3.54 -1.13 -8.48
C TRP A 97 -3.34 -2.60 -8.17
N GLY A 98 -4.04 -3.48 -8.89
CA GLY A 98 -3.93 -4.92 -8.73
C GLY A 98 -2.56 -5.46 -9.11
N VAL A 99 -1.83 -4.80 -10.02
CA VAL A 99 -0.45 -5.17 -10.37
C VAL A 99 0.47 -4.91 -9.18
N ILE A 100 0.43 -3.70 -8.61
CA ILE A 100 1.25 -3.32 -7.46
C ILE A 100 0.92 -4.21 -6.24
N ALA A 101 -0.37 -4.39 -5.96
CA ALA A 101 -0.85 -5.20 -4.84
C ALA A 101 -0.42 -6.67 -4.99
N TRP A 102 -0.49 -7.22 -6.20
CA TRP A 102 -0.05 -8.59 -6.49
C TRP A 102 1.46 -8.74 -6.30
N GLU A 103 2.27 -7.80 -6.81
CA GLU A 103 3.72 -7.85 -6.66
C GLU A 103 4.15 -7.75 -5.21
N ALA A 104 3.55 -6.84 -4.43
CA ALA A 104 3.79 -6.71 -3.00
C ALA A 104 3.43 -8.01 -2.26
N THR A 105 2.26 -8.58 -2.54
CA THR A 105 1.79 -9.84 -1.93
C THR A 105 2.72 -11.00 -2.28
N ARG A 106 3.10 -11.15 -3.56
CA ARG A 106 4.00 -12.21 -4.03
C ARG A 106 5.38 -12.09 -3.38
N ALA A 107 5.95 -10.89 -3.34
CA ALA A 107 7.26 -10.63 -2.73
C ALA A 107 7.24 -10.94 -1.23
N ALA A 108 6.18 -10.53 -0.52
CA ALA A 108 6.01 -10.83 0.90
C ALA A 108 6.00 -12.33 1.18
N ILE A 109 5.31 -13.11 0.35
CA ILE A 109 5.24 -14.57 0.48
C ILE A 109 6.60 -15.21 0.20
N CYS A 110 7.25 -14.84 -0.91
CA CYS A 110 8.58 -15.35 -1.25
C CYS A 110 9.60 -15.07 -0.13
N ASN A 111 9.66 -13.83 0.35
CA ASN A 111 10.55 -13.44 1.44
C ASN A 111 10.26 -14.22 2.73
N THR A 112 8.98 -14.44 3.05
CA THR A 112 8.58 -15.21 4.24
C THR A 112 9.02 -16.67 4.14
N VAL A 113 8.89 -17.28 2.96
CA VAL A 113 9.33 -18.66 2.70
C VAL A 113 10.85 -18.78 2.75
N GLU A 114 11.58 -17.86 2.12
CA GLU A 114 13.05 -17.84 2.11
C GLU A 114 13.63 -17.66 3.52
N ASN A 115 13.10 -16.72 4.30
CA ASN A 115 13.49 -16.51 5.70
C ASN A 115 13.27 -17.75 6.57
N ARG A 116 12.24 -18.56 6.26
CA ARG A 116 12.01 -19.83 6.96
C ARG A 116 13.06 -20.87 6.58
N MET A 117 13.39 -20.99 5.29
CA MET A 117 14.39 -21.96 4.80
C MET A 117 15.80 -21.66 5.35
N SER A 118 16.15 -20.37 5.52
CA SER A 118 17.40 -19.97 6.16
C SER A 118 17.39 -20.21 7.68
N SER A 119 16.27 -19.96 8.36
CA SER A 119 16.09 -20.14 9.81
C SER A 119 16.08 -21.61 10.27
N THR A 120 15.69 -22.57 9.41
CA THR A 120 15.78 -24.02 9.70
C THR A 120 17.21 -24.54 9.97
N ARG A 121 18.24 -23.70 9.83
CA ARG A 121 19.63 -24.00 10.18
C ARG A 121 19.99 -23.71 11.65
N LEU A 122 19.10 -23.11 12.43
CA LEU A 122 19.31 -22.81 13.86
C LEU A 122 18.52 -23.79 14.76
N PRO A 123 19.09 -24.24 15.90
CA PRO A 123 18.45 -25.22 16.77
C PRO A 123 17.17 -24.64 17.39
N LYS A 124 16.04 -25.32 17.14
CA LYS A 124 14.71 -24.92 17.61
C LYS A 124 14.61 -24.99 19.14
N THR A 125 14.54 -23.85 19.81
CA THR A 125 14.07 -23.81 21.21
C THR A 125 12.58 -24.14 21.22
N LYS A 126 12.19 -25.08 22.09
CA LYS A 126 10.81 -25.55 22.21
C LYS A 126 9.92 -24.37 22.64
N PHE A 127 8.79 -24.19 21.95
CA PHE A 127 7.71 -23.20 22.19
C PHE A 127 7.63 -21.92 21.36
N ASP A 128 8.25 -21.82 20.18
CA ASP A 128 7.90 -20.71 19.28
C ASP A 128 6.76 -21.10 18.33
N LYS A 129 5.53 -20.66 18.66
CA LYS A 129 4.41 -20.70 17.71
C LYS A 129 4.83 -19.83 16.52
N ALA A 130 5.14 -20.44 15.38
CA ALA A 130 5.53 -19.71 14.17
C ALA A 130 4.44 -18.67 13.83
N ARG A 131 4.72 -17.39 14.11
CA ARG A 131 3.87 -16.26 13.75
C ARG A 131 4.30 -15.77 12.37
N TYR A 132 3.39 -15.82 11.40
CA TYR A 132 3.61 -15.26 10.08
C TYR A 132 3.03 -13.85 10.05
N SER A 133 3.86 -12.86 9.76
CA SER A 133 3.39 -11.51 9.37
C SER A 133 3.58 -11.40 7.87
N ILE A 134 2.52 -11.65 7.11
CA ILE A 134 2.53 -11.55 5.64
C ILE A 134 1.81 -10.26 5.26
N PRO A 135 2.52 -9.19 4.88
CA PRO A 135 1.90 -7.99 4.33
C PRO A 135 1.24 -8.28 2.96
N GLY A 136 0.23 -7.48 2.58
CA GLY A 136 -0.50 -7.61 1.32
C GLY A 136 -1.88 -8.26 1.48
N PHE A 137 -2.31 -9.02 0.47
CA PHE A 137 -3.62 -9.71 0.47
C PHE A 137 -3.48 -11.24 0.60
N PRO A 138 -3.03 -11.78 1.75
CA PRO A 138 -2.89 -13.23 1.91
C PRO A 138 -4.24 -13.96 1.82
N HIS A 139 -5.34 -13.30 2.17
CA HIS A 139 -6.69 -13.85 2.03
C HIS A 139 -7.11 -14.05 0.57
N ALA A 140 -6.53 -13.30 -0.37
CA ALA A 140 -6.81 -13.47 -1.80
C ALA A 140 -6.20 -14.75 -2.40
N LEU A 141 -5.52 -15.56 -1.59
CA LEU A 141 -4.88 -16.82 -1.99
C LEU A 141 -5.53 -18.05 -1.32
N LEU A 142 -6.60 -17.85 -0.55
CA LEU A 142 -7.32 -18.91 0.16
C LEU A 142 -8.49 -19.50 -0.66
N VAL A 143 -8.60 -19.15 -1.93
CA VAL A 143 -9.66 -19.60 -2.85
C VAL A 143 -9.22 -20.85 -3.61
#